data_AF-A0A7R9UX26-F1
#
_entry.id   AF-A0A7R9UX26-F1
#
_cell.length_a   1.000
_cell.length_b   1.000
_cell.length_c   1.000
_cell.angle_alpha   90.00
_cell.angle_beta   90.00
_cell.angle_gamma   90.00
#
_symmetry.space_group_name_H-M   'P 1'
#
loop_
_entity.id
_entity.type
_entity.pdbx_description
1 polymer ?
#
loop_
_entity_poly.entity_id
_entity_poly.type
_entity_poly.pdbx_seq_one_letter_code
_entity_poly.pdbx_strand_id
1 'polypeptide(L)'
;YEIKYGEDVQPRPLCTVTLDADKAARFRQAIADDYYFEMMLDELPIWGYVGELETVGPTLRTTDETATGGNSSSDVALDGASRAFLFTHLDFALAHNGGRVIEANVTADPLHRTEIGAGATAAA
;
A
#
# COMPACT_ATOMS: atom_id res chain seq x y z
N TYR A 1 -10.47 -12.23 11.89
CA TYR A 1 -10.93 -11.23 12.87
C TYR A 1 -12.39 -10.96 12.58
N GLU A 2 -13.22 -10.77 13.61
CA GLU A 2 -14.65 -10.48 13.45
C GLU A 2 -14.86 -8.99 13.73
N ILE A 3 -15.34 -8.23 12.75
CA ILE A 3 -15.65 -6.81 12.90
C ILE A 3 -17.11 -6.72 13.34
N LYS A 4 -17.36 -6.15 14.52
CA LYS A 4 -18.71 -5.94 15.06
C LYS A 4 -19.10 -4.47 14.93
N TYR A 5 -20.25 -4.23 14.31
CA TYR A 5 -20.76 -2.89 14.11
C TYR A 5 -21.16 -2.24 15.44
N GLY A 6 -20.76 -0.97 15.66
CA GLY A 6 -21.11 -0.19 16.84
C GLY A 6 -20.30 -0.49 18.11
N GLU A 7 -19.29 -1.35 18.01
CA GLU A 7 -18.33 -1.60 19.09
C GLU A 7 -17.05 -0.77 18.86
N ASP A 8 -16.68 0.05 19.84
CA ASP A 8 -15.40 0.74 19.83
C ASP A 8 -14.28 -0.23 20.25
N VAL A 9 -13.28 -0.41 19.39
CA VAL A 9 -12.18 -1.36 19.62
C VAL A 9 -10.87 -0.61 19.51
N GLN A 10 -10.02 -0.79 20.51
CA GLN A 10 -8.68 -0.20 20.51
C GLN A 10 -7.81 -0.80 19.40
N PRO A 11 -6.97 0.01 18.72
CA PRO A 11 -6.04 -0.49 17.70
C PRO A 11 -5.18 -1.63 18.23
N ARG A 12 -5.12 -2.73 17.47
CA ARG A 12 -4.28 -3.89 17.81
C ARG A 12 -3.83 -4.61 16.54
N PRO A 13 -2.63 -5.22 16.54
CA PRO A 13 -2.17 -6.00 15.41
C PRO A 13 -3.11 -7.20 15.18
N LEU A 14 -3.53 -7.37 13.93
CA LEU A 14 -4.31 -8.51 13.45
C LEU A 14 -3.39 -9.65 13.03
N CYS A 15 -2.26 -9.34 12.40
CA CYS A 15 -1.26 -10.30 11.99
C CYS A 15 0.15 -9.68 11.88
N THR A 16 1.16 -10.54 11.78
CA THR A 16 2.53 -10.10 11.52
C THR A 16 3.10 -10.93 10.40
N VAL A 17 3.68 -10.27 9.41
CA VAL A 17 4.24 -10.90 8.23
C VAL A 17 5.70 -10.49 8.08
N THR A 18 6.58 -11.47 8.13
CA THR A 18 8.00 -11.27 7.82
C THR A 18 8.19 -11.31 6.30
N LEU A 19 8.75 -10.24 5.73
CA LEU A 19 9.05 -10.15 4.30
C LEU A 19 10.50 -10.60 4.08
N ASP A 20 10.65 -11.81 3.55
CA ASP A 20 11.91 -12.21 2.92
C ASP A 20 12.10 -11.50 1.57
N ALA A 21 13.27 -11.65 0.95
CA ALA A 21 13.62 -10.97 -0.29
C ALA A 21 12.62 -11.29 -1.43
N ASP A 22 12.15 -12.53 -1.50
CA ASP A 22 11.23 -12.99 -2.55
C ASP A 22 9.82 -12.43 -2.35
N LYS A 23 9.29 -12.44 -1.12
CA LYS A 23 8.01 -11.81 -0.78
C LYS A 23 8.05 -10.31 -1.00
N ALA A 24 9.14 -9.66 -0.59
CA ALA A 24 9.35 -8.24 -0.80
C ALA A 24 9.34 -7.89 -2.30
N ALA A 25 10.01 -8.70 -3.13
CA ALA A 25 9.97 -8.52 -4.58
C ALA A 25 8.57 -8.72 -5.18
N ARG A 26 7.84 -9.73 -4.72
CA ARG A 26 6.46 -9.97 -5.16
C ARG A 26 5.51 -8.83 -4.81
N PHE A 27 5.60 -8.29 -3.60
CA PHE A 27 4.78 -7.14 -3.20
C PHE A 27 5.17 -5.88 -3.98
N ARG A 28 6.46 -5.64 -4.22
CA ARG A 28 6.89 -4.52 -5.08
C ARG A 28 6.29 -4.62 -6.48
N GLN A 29 6.30 -5.81 -7.08
CA GLN A 29 5.68 -6.02 -8.39
C GLN A 29 4.16 -5.84 -8.32
N ALA A 30 3.49 -6.40 -7.32
CA ALA A 30 2.05 -6.26 -7.15
C ALA A 30 1.61 -4.79 -7.02
N ILE A 31 2.37 -3.97 -6.30
CA ILE A 31 2.11 -2.53 -6.21
C ILE A 31 2.34 -1.85 -7.56
N ALA A 32 3.41 -2.19 -8.28
CA ALA A 32 3.67 -1.64 -9.61
C ALA A 32 2.59 -2.01 -10.65
N ASP A 33 1.91 -3.14 -10.44
CA ASP A 33 0.80 -3.62 -11.27
C ASP A 33 -0.59 -3.22 -10.71
N ASP A 34 -0.66 -2.27 -9.77
CA ASP A 34 -1.89 -1.75 -9.16
C ASP A 34 -2.81 -2.81 -8.53
N TYR A 35 -2.23 -3.84 -7.89
CA TYR A 35 -3.02 -4.86 -7.20
C TYR A 35 -3.79 -4.25 -6.03
N TYR A 36 -5.05 -4.65 -5.94
CA TYR A 36 -5.96 -4.32 -4.85
C TYR A 36 -6.54 -5.59 -4.23
N PHE A 37 -6.98 -5.49 -2.98
CA PHE A 37 -7.74 -6.53 -2.31
C PHE A 37 -9.24 -6.20 -2.35
N GLU A 38 -10.05 -7.24 -2.23
CA GLU A 38 -11.49 -7.14 -2.03
C GLU A 38 -11.83 -7.78 -0.68
N MET A 39 -12.68 -7.11 0.09
CA MET A 39 -13.25 -7.65 1.32
C MET A 39 -14.76 -7.40 1.34
N MET A 40 -15.52 -8.33 1.92
CA MET A 40 -16.97 -8.18 2.10
C MET A 40 -17.26 -7.82 3.55
N LEU A 41 -18.00 -6.72 3.75
CA LEU A 41 -18.51 -6.32 5.06
C LEU A 41 -20.02 -6.12 4.97
N ASP A 42 -20.79 -6.92 5.72
CA ASP A 42 -22.26 -6.92 5.66
C ASP A 42 -22.80 -6.95 4.22
N GLU A 43 -22.24 -7.86 3.41
CA GLU A 43 -22.55 -8.03 1.98
C GLU A 43 -22.17 -6.86 1.06
N LEU A 44 -21.54 -5.80 1.59
CA LEU A 44 -20.99 -4.70 0.79
C LEU A 44 -19.52 -4.99 0.44
N PRO A 45 -19.16 -5.01 -0.85
CA PRO A 45 -17.77 -5.13 -1.26
C PRO A 45 -17.04 -3.82 -0.99
N ILE A 46 -15.82 -3.94 -0.48
CA ILE A 46 -14.88 -2.84 -0.34
C ILE A 46 -13.54 -3.23 -0.95
N TRP A 47 -12.88 -2.24 -1.55
CA TRP A 47 -11.60 -2.43 -2.24
C TRP A 47 -10.56 -1.47 -1.72
N GLY A 48 -9.32 -1.93 -1.67
CA GLY A 48 -8.17 -1.10 -1.31
C GLY A 48 -6.91 -1.58 -1.99
N TYR A 49 -6.04 -0.66 -2.38
CA TYR A 49 -4.74 -1.01 -2.94
C TYR A 49 -3.86 -1.70 -1.89
N VAL A 50 -2.98 -2.59 -2.35
CA VAL A 50 -2.02 -3.27 -1.47
C VAL A 50 -0.94 -2.32 -0.95
N GLY A 51 -0.64 -1.27 -1.71
CA GLY A 51 0.40 -0.31 -1.38
C GLY A 51 0.48 0.81 -2.41
N GLU A 52 1.57 1.58 -2.33
CA GLU A 52 1.84 2.70 -3.23
C GLU A 52 3.32 2.80 -3.60
N LEU A 53 3.59 3.40 -4.76
CA LEU A 53 4.92 3.82 -5.16
C LEU A 53 5.08 5.33 -4.93
N GLU A 54 6.07 5.70 -4.13
CA GLU A 54 6.51 7.08 -4.03
C GLU A 54 7.67 7.27 -5.00
N THR A 55 7.45 8.07 -6.04
CA THR A 55 8.56 8.51 -6.90
C THR A 55 9.40 9.48 -6.09
N VAL A 56 10.60 9.06 -5.72
CA VAL A 56 11.64 9.98 -5.31
C VAL A 56 12.06 10.67 -6.60
N GLY A 57 11.45 11.83 -6.87
CA GLY A 57 11.85 12.69 -7.98
C GLY A 57 13.38 12.83 -7.96
N PRO A 58 14.03 13.05 -9.12
CA PRO A 58 15.48 13.11 -9.16
C PRO A 58 15.89 14.15 -8.13
N THR A 59 16.50 13.72 -7.02
CA THR A 59 17.30 14.61 -6.19
C THR A 59 18.20 15.25 -7.21
N LEU A 60 17.95 16.54 -7.49
CA LEU A 60 18.52 17.30 -8.60
C LEU A 60 19.93 16.79 -8.84
N ARG A 61 20.10 15.85 -9.77
CA ARG A 61 21.42 15.47 -10.22
C ARG A 61 21.80 16.68 -11.04
N THR A 62 22.38 17.68 -10.38
CA THR A 62 23.31 18.61 -11.00
C THR A 62 24.51 17.77 -11.43
N THR A 63 24.31 16.88 -12.40
CA THR A 63 25.33 16.59 -13.38
C THR A 63 25.21 17.76 -14.36
N ASP A 64 25.82 18.88 -13.95
CA ASP A 64 26.52 19.65 -14.96
C ASP A 64 27.48 18.68 -15.67
N GLU A 65 27.71 18.92 -16.95
CA GLU A 65 28.45 18.08 -17.91
C GLU A 65 27.58 17.18 -18.82
N THR A 66 27.15 17.81 -19.91
CA THR A 66 27.37 17.34 -21.30
C THR A 66 27.42 15.83 -21.52
N ALA A 67 26.28 15.23 -21.88
CA ALA A 67 26.27 14.00 -22.65
C ALA A 67 25.11 13.97 -23.65
N THR A 68 25.49 13.88 -24.90
CA THR A 68 24.67 13.79 -26.10
C THR A 68 23.82 12.52 -26.12
N GLY A 69 22.53 12.66 -26.42
CA GLY A 69 21.69 11.66 -27.10
C GLY A 69 21.59 10.27 -26.47
N GLY A 70 20.54 10.04 -25.67
CA GLY A 70 20.07 8.72 -25.27
C GLY A 70 18.55 8.64 -25.41
N ASN A 71 18.11 7.66 -26.18
CA ASN A 71 16.74 7.22 -26.41
C ASN A 71 15.93 6.99 -25.11
N SER A 72 14.82 7.72 -24.94
CA SER A 72 13.80 7.40 -23.94
C SER A 72 12.99 6.16 -24.37
N SER A 73 13.58 4.96 -24.25
CA SER A 73 12.73 3.79 -24.03
C SER A 73 12.28 3.82 -22.58
N SER A 74 10.97 3.87 -22.38
CA SER A 74 10.31 3.81 -21.09
C SER A 74 10.42 2.41 -20.50
N ASP A 75 11.65 1.98 -20.24
CA ASP A 75 11.93 0.85 -19.37
C ASP A 75 12.17 1.49 -18.00
N VAL A 76 11.09 1.68 -17.22
CA VAL A 76 11.20 2.18 -15.85
C VAL A 76 11.87 1.10 -15.02
N ALA A 77 13.19 1.07 -15.07
CA ALA A 77 13.98 0.27 -14.15
C ALA A 77 13.66 0.77 -12.74
N LEU A 78 13.00 -0.08 -11.96
CA LEU A 78 12.70 0.06 -10.52
C LEU A 78 13.97 0.12 -9.65
N ASP A 79 15.10 0.59 -10.19
CA ASP A 79 16.43 0.40 -9.63
C ASP A 79 17.06 1.71 -9.12
N GLY A 80 16.25 2.73 -8.79
CA GLY A 80 16.79 3.87 -8.05
C GLY A 80 15.90 5.07 -7.76
N ALA A 81 14.69 5.17 -8.34
CA ALA A 81 13.88 6.40 -8.23
C ALA A 81 12.48 6.20 -7.60
N SER A 82 12.12 5.00 -7.15
CA SER A 82 10.80 4.77 -6.55
C SER A 82 10.88 3.89 -5.31
N ARG A 83 10.31 4.37 -4.21
CA ARG A 83 10.19 3.64 -2.94
C ARG A 83 8.80 3.01 -2.90
N ALA A 84 8.73 1.71 -2.60
CA ALA A 84 7.48 0.99 -2.49
C ALA A 84 7.07 0.87 -1.03
N PHE A 85 5.79 1.12 -0.75
CA PHE A 85 5.23 1.05 0.59
C PHE A 85 4.01 0.12 0.62
N LEU A 86 3.92 -0.73 1.63
CA LEU A 86 2.70 -1.48 1.96
C LEU A 86 1.80 -0.65 2.87
N PHE A 87 0.50 -0.72 2.60
CA PHE A 87 -0.50 -0.29 3.55
C PHE A 87 -0.77 -1.42 4.54
N THR A 88 -0.52 -1.17 5.83
CA THR A 88 -0.78 -2.16 6.89
C THR A 88 -1.86 -1.72 7.87
N HIS A 89 -2.17 -0.43 7.91
CA HIS A 89 -3.22 0.12 8.76
C HIS A 89 -4.37 0.61 7.88
N LEU A 90 -5.55 0.03 8.10
CA LEU A 90 -6.77 0.30 7.34
C LEU A 90 -7.80 0.94 8.25
N ASP A 91 -8.33 2.07 7.82
CA ASP A 91 -9.43 2.78 8.47
C ASP A 91 -10.73 2.46 7.72
N PHE A 92 -11.73 2.00 8.47
CA PHE A 92 -13.04 1.67 7.93
C PHE A 92 -14.05 2.76 8.29
N ALA A 93 -14.71 3.32 7.27
CA ALA A 93 -15.80 4.27 7.45
C ALA A 93 -17.13 3.56 7.09
N LEU A 94 -17.99 3.39 8.09
CA LEU A 94 -19.25 2.64 7.96
C LEU A 94 -20.45 3.54 8.25
N ALA A 95 -21.36 3.68 7.29
CA ALA A 95 -22.65 4.34 7.51
C ALA A 95 -23.74 3.30 7.77
N HIS A 96 -24.69 3.64 8.63
CA HIS A 96 -25.76 2.74 9.03
C HIS A 96 -27.12 3.43 9.05
N ASN A 97 -28.17 2.62 8.87
CA ASN A 97 -29.54 3.04 9.09
C ASN A 97 -30.32 1.91 9.77
N GLY A 98 -30.87 2.17 10.96
CA GLY A 98 -31.72 1.21 11.66
C GLY A 98 -31.03 -0.12 11.98
N GLY A 99 -29.72 -0.10 12.26
CA GLY A 99 -28.93 -1.30 12.59
C GLY A 99 -28.40 -2.08 11.39
N ARG A 100 -28.65 -1.61 10.15
CA ARG A 100 -28.09 -2.17 8.92
C ARG A 100 -26.99 -1.26 8.37
N VAL A 101 -25.86 -1.84 7.95
CA VAL A 101 -24.82 -1.09 7.23
C VAL A 101 -25.33 -0.79 5.82
N ILE A 102 -25.22 0.46 5.40
CA ILE A 102 -25.68 0.92 4.07
C ILE A 102 -24.54 1.42 3.19
N GLU A 103 -23.39 1.72 3.80
CA GLU A 103 -22.17 2.13 3.12
C GLU A 103 -20.98 1.61 3.90
N ALA A 104 -19.99 1.09 3.19
CA ALA A 104 -18.71 0.70 3.73
C ALA A 104 -17.62 1.25 2.82
N ASN A 105 -16.66 1.93 3.41
CA ASN A 105 -15.48 2.40 2.71
C ASN A 105 -14.23 2.06 3.52
N VAL A 106 -13.10 1.91 2.83
CA VAL A 106 -11.80 1.63 3.43
C VAL A 106 -10.76 2.60 2.89
N THR A 107 -9.95 3.15 3.78
CA THR A 107 -8.78 3.96 3.43
C THR A 107 -7.55 3.39 4.13
N ALA A 108 -6.39 3.58 3.54
CA ALA A 108 -5.13 3.30 4.22
C ALA A 108 -4.63 4.57 4.92
N ASP A 109 -4.06 4.42 6.12
CA ASP A 109 -3.41 5.53 6.81
C ASP A 109 -2.03 5.81 6.17
N PRO A 110 -1.83 6.98 5.53
CA PRO A 110 -0.57 7.32 4.88
C PRO A 110 0.60 7.50 5.86
N LEU A 111 0.33 7.73 7.15
CA LEU A 111 1.36 7.88 8.19
C LEU A 111 1.89 6.54 8.70
N HIS A 112 1.12 5.45 8.53
CA HIS A 112 1.45 4.12 9.03
C HIS A 112 1.65 3.11 7.88
N ARG A 113 2.39 3.54 6.86
CA ARG A 113 2.85 2.72 5.73
C ARG A 113 4.22 2.10 5.97
N THR A 114 4.44 0.88 5.48
CA THR A 114 5.70 0.14 5.67
C THR A 114 6.52 0.10 4.39
N GLU A 115 7.73 0.67 4.38
CA GLU A 115 8.63 0.59 3.22
C GLU A 115 9.13 -0.85 2.97
N ILE A 116 9.11 -1.28 1.72
CA ILE A 116 9.50 -2.63 1.30
C ILE A 116 10.98 -2.66 0.83
N GLY A 117 11.89 -2.64 1.80
CA GLY A 117 13.33 -2.89 1.59
C GLY A 117 13.73 -4.37 1.74
N ALA A 118 14.97 -4.72 1.39
CA ALA A 118 15.50 -6.04 1.69
C ALA A 118 15.57 -6.25 3.22
N GLY A 119 14.79 -7.20 3.75
CA GLY A 119 14.75 -7.51 5.19
C GLY A 119 13.69 -6.76 6.01
N ALA A 120 12.69 -6.14 5.38
CA ALA A 120 11.61 -5.46 6.08
C ALA A 120 10.63 -6.43 6.80
N THR A 121 10.09 -6.01 7.94
CA THR A 121 8.99 -6.69 8.64
C THR A 121 7.75 -5.81 8.60
N ALA A 122 6.63 -6.35 8.13
CA ALA A 122 5.34 -5.64 8.10
C ALA A 122 4.41 -6.23 9.16
N ALA A 123 3.87 -5.38 10.03
CA ALA A 123 2.82 -5.73 10.98
C ALA A 123 1.54 -4.99 10.58
N ALA A 124 0.43 -5.73 10.59
CA ALA A 124 -0.91 -5.26 10.25
C ALA A 124 -1.89 -5.57 11.39
#